data_AF-A0AAV4I5M7-F1
#
_entry.id   AF-A0AAV4I5M7-F1
#
_cell.length_a   1.000
_cell.length_b   1.000
_cell.length_c   1.000
_cell.angle_alpha   90.00
_cell.angle_beta   90.00
_cell.angle_gamma   90.00
#
_symmetry.space_group_name_H-M   'P 1'
#
loop_
_entity.id
_entity.type
_entity.pdbx_description
1 polymer ?
#
loop_
_entity_poly.entity_id
_entity_poly.type
_entity_poly.pdbx_seq_one_letter_code
_entity_poly.pdbx_strand_id
1 'polypeptide(L)'
;MAYTAGDGALYWDQEYRNGRTRWHRKHVHEPLVRHYKKLIPDRTVRRVLVTMCGMTIDMNWLADQGLQVVGVDIALQALAQFMKDSGREWTEQSAPKLGTEAKCFTVRR
;
A
#
# COMPACT_ATOMS: atom_id res chain seq x y z
N MET A 1 20.24 20.68 -2.84
CA MET A 1 19.83 20.27 -1.48
C MET A 1 19.70 18.76 -1.50
N ALA A 2 20.54 18.05 -0.75
CA ALA A 2 20.48 16.58 -0.68
C ALA A 2 19.47 16.20 0.41
N TYR A 3 18.39 15.53 0.03
CA TYR A 3 17.47 14.92 0.99
C TYR A 3 18.15 13.67 1.55
N THR A 4 18.34 13.62 2.86
CA THR A 4 18.70 12.37 3.55
C THR A 4 17.46 11.47 3.60
N ALA A 5 17.65 10.15 3.71
CA ALA A 5 16.54 9.19 3.68
C ALA A 5 15.45 9.47 4.75
N GLY A 6 15.82 10.10 5.88
CA GLY A 6 14.87 10.52 6.92
C GLY A 6 13.98 11.70 6.52
N ASP A 7 14.43 12.55 5.59
CA ASP A 7 13.66 13.73 5.17
C ASP A 7 12.42 13.33 4.35
N GLY A 8 12.51 12.23 3.58
CA GLY A 8 11.42 11.73 2.75
C GLY A 8 10.30 11.09 3.57
N ALA A 9 10.65 10.20 4.51
CA ALA A 9 9.66 9.51 5.34
C ALA A 9 8.92 10.48 6.27
N LEU A 10 9.64 11.41 6.92
CA LEU A 10 9.04 12.46 7.74
C LEU A 10 8.10 13.35 6.93
N TYR A 11 8.50 13.74 5.72
CA TYR A 11 7.66 14.53 4.83
C TYR A 11 6.35 13.80 4.51
N TRP A 12 6.41 12.56 4.04
CA TRP A 12 5.20 11.82 3.68
C TRP A 12 4.31 11.55 4.89
N ASP A 13 4.88 11.15 6.03
CA ASP A 13 4.12 10.96 7.27
C ASP A 13 3.36 12.24 7.65
N GLN A 14 4.01 13.40 7.53
CA GLN A 14 3.39 14.69 7.82
C GLN A 14 2.31 15.09 6.80
N GLU A 15 2.47 14.79 5.52
CA GLU A 15 1.42 15.00 4.52
C GLU A 15 0.16 14.18 4.85
N TYR A 16 0.33 12.90 5.24
CA TYR A 16 -0.80 12.06 5.65
C TYR A 16 -1.45 12.54 6.95
N ARG A 17 -0.67 12.94 7.97
CA ARG A 17 -1.19 13.51 9.23
C ARG A 17 -2.02 14.78 9.00
N ASN A 18 -1.57 15.63 8.08
CA ASN A 18 -2.24 16.88 7.74
C ASN A 18 -3.41 16.69 6.77
N GLY A 19 -3.72 15.46 6.36
CA GLY A 19 -4.76 15.16 5.38
C GLY A 19 -4.47 15.69 3.98
N ARG A 20 -3.21 16.01 3.65
CA ARG A 20 -2.79 16.54 2.35
C ARG A 20 -2.57 15.43 1.31
N THR A 21 -3.56 14.55 1.15
CA THR A 21 -3.44 13.31 0.37
C THR A 21 -4.02 13.44 -1.04
N ARG A 22 -3.60 14.46 -1.82
CA ARG A 22 -4.19 14.76 -3.15
C ARG A 22 -4.06 13.63 -4.18
N TRP A 23 -3.11 12.73 -3.99
CA TRP A 23 -2.90 11.52 -4.81
C TRP A 23 -3.87 10.38 -4.46
N HIS A 24 -4.50 10.41 -3.29
CA HIS A 24 -5.38 9.35 -2.85
C HIS A 24 -6.70 9.35 -3.63
N ARG A 25 -7.12 8.16 -4.07
CA ARG A 25 -8.40 7.93 -4.75
C ARG A 25 -9.34 7.17 -3.81
N LYS A 26 -10.59 7.65 -3.74
CA LYS A 26 -11.66 7.01 -2.94
C LYS A 26 -12.23 5.75 -3.60
N HIS A 27 -11.86 5.48 -4.84
CA HIS A 27 -12.32 4.34 -5.63
C HIS A 27 -11.13 3.60 -6.20
N VAL A 28 -11.32 2.31 -6.47
CA VAL A 28 -10.33 1.45 -7.12
C VAL A 28 -9.88 2.09 -8.43
N HIS A 29 -8.59 2.06 -8.69
CA HIS A 29 -7.97 2.65 -9.87
C HIS A 29 -8.56 2.00 -11.13
N GLU A 30 -9.33 2.76 -11.91
CA GLU A 30 -10.06 2.23 -13.07
C GLU A 30 -9.15 1.48 -14.08
N PRO A 31 -7.94 1.98 -14.42
CA PRO A 31 -7.01 1.21 -15.25
C PRO A 31 -6.61 -0.15 -14.66
N LEU A 32 -6.47 -0.27 -13.33
CA LEU A 32 -6.18 -1.56 -12.70
C LEU A 32 -7.30 -2.55 -13.01
N VAL A 33 -8.56 -2.16 -12.80
CA VAL A 33 -9.73 -3.01 -13.09
C VAL A 33 -9.80 -3.36 -14.58
N ARG A 34 -9.61 -2.37 -15.46
CA ARG A 34 -9.66 -2.52 -16.92
C ARG A 34 -8.61 -3.50 -17.43
N HIS A 35 -7.39 -3.47 -16.88
CA HIS A 35 -6.26 -4.26 -17.35
C HIS A 35 -5.99 -5.51 -16.51
N TYR A 36 -6.73 -5.74 -15.43
CA TYR A 36 -6.52 -6.85 -14.50
C TYR A 36 -6.40 -8.22 -15.17
N LYS A 37 -7.34 -8.56 -16.06
CA LYS A 37 -7.33 -9.86 -16.78
C LYS A 37 -6.13 -10.03 -17.70
N LYS A 38 -5.49 -8.94 -18.14
CA LYS A 38 -4.25 -9.00 -18.93
C LYS A 38 -3.02 -9.16 -18.04
N LEU A 39 -3.05 -8.58 -16.83
CA LEU A 39 -1.98 -8.70 -15.85
C LEU A 39 -1.97 -10.08 -15.17
N ILE A 40 -3.15 -10.68 -14.99
CA ILE A 40 -3.34 -11.96 -14.29
C ILE A 40 -4.30 -12.85 -15.11
N PRO A 41 -3.86 -13.36 -16.27
CA PRO A 41 -4.73 -14.06 -17.22
C PRO A 41 -5.18 -15.45 -16.75
N ASP A 42 -4.37 -16.14 -15.94
CA ASP A 42 -4.51 -17.58 -15.67
C ASP A 42 -4.41 -17.94 -14.17
N ARG A 43 -4.49 -16.93 -13.27
CA ARG A 43 -4.34 -17.09 -11.81
C ARG A 43 -3.02 -17.77 -11.39
N THR A 44 -2.01 -17.84 -12.26
CA THR A 44 -0.66 -18.30 -11.90
C THR A 44 0.02 -17.32 -10.94
N VAL A 45 -0.29 -16.03 -11.08
CA VAL A 45 0.07 -15.01 -10.10
C VAL A 45 -0.79 -15.20 -8.85
N ARG A 46 -0.13 -15.58 -7.75
CA ARG A 46 -0.77 -15.79 -6.44
C ARG A 46 -0.49 -14.67 -5.45
N ARG A 47 0.52 -13.85 -5.71
CA ARG A 47 0.98 -12.78 -4.83
C ARG A 47 1.35 -11.53 -5.61
N VAL A 48 0.93 -10.36 -5.12
CA VAL A 48 1.21 -9.04 -5.70
C VAL A 48 1.86 -8.14 -4.65
N LEU A 49 2.89 -7.41 -5.07
CA LEU A 49 3.52 -6.35 -4.29
C LEU A 49 3.00 -4.99 -4.77
N VAL A 50 2.54 -4.16 -3.84
CA VAL A 50 2.13 -2.77 -4.08
C VAL A 50 3.10 -1.86 -3.34
N THR A 51 4.00 -1.23 -4.07
CA THR A 51 5.01 -0.31 -3.53
C THR A 51 4.43 1.08 -3.36
N MET A 52 4.86 1.79 -2.31
CA MET A 52 4.31 3.10 -1.93
C MET A 52 2.78 3.03 -1.84
N CYS A 53 2.28 1.99 -1.16
CA CYS A 53 0.86 1.67 -1.17
C CYS A 53 -0.01 2.71 -0.45
N GLY A 54 0.58 3.50 0.44
CA GLY A 54 -0.10 4.48 1.28
C GLY A 54 -1.36 3.90 1.89
N MET A 55 -2.49 4.47 1.48
CA MET A 55 -3.83 4.02 1.86
C MET A 55 -4.70 3.59 0.66
N THR A 56 -4.10 2.99 -0.37
CA THR A 56 -4.86 2.60 -1.57
C THR A 56 -5.90 1.50 -1.31
N ILE A 57 -7.13 1.74 -1.76
CA ILE A 57 -8.22 0.75 -1.74
C ILE A 57 -8.00 -0.39 -2.75
N ASP A 58 -7.07 -0.21 -3.70
CA ASP A 58 -6.72 -1.24 -4.69
C ASP A 58 -6.22 -2.53 -4.02
N MET A 59 -5.54 -2.41 -2.87
CA MET A 59 -5.04 -3.56 -2.13
C MET A 59 -6.17 -4.47 -1.63
N ASN A 60 -7.27 -3.89 -1.15
CA ASN A 60 -8.46 -4.67 -0.76
C ASN A 60 -9.09 -5.33 -1.98
N TRP A 61 -9.26 -4.58 -3.07
CA TRP A 61 -9.85 -5.10 -4.29
C TRP A 61 -9.05 -6.27 -4.88
N LEU A 62 -7.72 -6.19 -4.90
CA LEU A 62 -6.82 -7.27 -5.31
C LEU A 62 -6.95 -8.49 -4.40
N ALA A 63 -7.08 -8.28 -3.08
CA ALA A 63 -7.32 -9.36 -2.13
C ALA A 63 -8.67 -10.06 -2.39
N ASP A 64 -9.71 -9.30 -2.72
CA ASP A 64 -11.04 -9.83 -3.07
C ASP A 64 -11.01 -10.67 -4.36
N GLN A 65 -10.03 -10.44 -5.25
CA GLN A 65 -9.82 -11.32 -6.42
C GLN A 65 -9.15 -12.66 -6.08
N GLY A 66 -8.78 -12.86 -4.81
CA GLY A 66 -8.11 -14.06 -4.30
C GLY A 66 -6.59 -14.00 -4.33
N LEU A 67 -6.00 -12.82 -4.51
CA LEU A 67 -4.56 -12.63 -4.49
C LEU A 67 -4.05 -12.43 -3.06
N GLN A 68 -2.84 -12.91 -2.79
CA GLN A 68 -2.10 -12.47 -1.63
C GLN A 68 -1.48 -11.10 -1.91
N VAL A 69 -1.90 -10.07 -1.18
CA VAL A 69 -1.40 -8.71 -1.40
C VAL A 69 -0.38 -8.36 -0.33
N VAL A 70 0.76 -7.81 -0.78
CA VAL A 70 1.79 -7.23 0.07
C VAL A 70 1.90 -5.75 -0.25
N GLY A 71 1.60 -4.86 0.69
CA GLY A 71 1.84 -3.42 0.56
C GLY A 71 3.14 -3.02 1.23
N VAL A 72 3.90 -2.08 0.66
CA VAL A 72 5.09 -1.50 1.29
C VAL A 72 5.01 0.02 1.22
N ASP A 73 5.18 0.69 2.36
CA ASP A 73 5.25 2.15 2.42
C ASP A 73 6.21 2.61 3.53
N ILE A 74 6.67 3.87 3.41
CA ILE A 74 7.50 4.58 4.37
C ILE A 74 6.68 5.55 5.25
N ALA A 75 5.48 5.92 4.81
CA ALA A 75 4.56 6.77 5.55
C ALA A 75 3.71 5.94 6.53
N LEU A 76 4.21 5.76 7.75
CA LEU A 76 3.57 4.94 8.78
C LEU A 76 2.14 5.39 9.11
N GLN A 77 1.88 6.69 9.07
CA GLN A 77 0.55 7.25 9.26
C GLN A 77 -0.44 6.77 8.18
N ALA A 78 0.00 6.66 6.92
CA ALA A 78 -0.84 6.18 5.83
C ALA A 78 -1.26 4.73 6.08
N LEU A 79 -0.31 3.91 6.52
CA LEU A 79 -0.49 2.49 6.79
C LEU A 79 -1.42 2.26 7.98
N ALA A 80 -1.25 3.02 9.06
CA ALA A 80 -2.14 2.98 10.22
C ALA A 80 -3.58 3.36 9.84
N GLN A 81 -3.74 4.42 9.04
CA GLN A 81 -5.04 4.85 8.55
C GLN A 81 -5.68 3.81 7.63
N PHE A 82 -4.90 3.25 6.71
CA PHE A 82 -5.33 2.16 5.84
C PHE A 82 -5.86 0.97 6.63
N MET A 83 -5.11 0.48 7.63
CA MET A 83 -5.55 -0.66 8.43
C MET A 83 -6.87 -0.37 9.13
N LYS A 84 -7.02 0.84 9.71
CA LYS A 84 -8.25 1.28 10.37
C LYS A 84 -9.45 1.30 9.42
N ASP A 85 -9.26 1.78 8.20
CA ASP A 85 -10.33 1.99 7.23
C ASP A 85 -10.62 0.77 6.35
N SER A 86 -9.67 -0.17 6.24
CA SER A 86 -9.73 -1.27 5.28
C SER A 86 -10.86 -2.26 5.53
N GLY A 87 -11.42 -2.31 6.75
CA GLY A 87 -12.42 -3.28 7.17
C GLY A 87 -11.94 -4.75 7.12
N ARG A 88 -10.63 -4.96 6.99
CA ARG A 88 -9.97 -6.26 6.83
C ARG A 88 -8.78 -6.37 7.78
N GLU A 89 -8.46 -7.58 8.21
CA GLU A 89 -7.24 -7.82 9.00
C GLU A 89 -5.99 -7.83 8.11
N TRP A 90 -5.04 -6.97 8.46
CA TRP A 90 -3.72 -6.89 7.83
C TRP A 90 -2.63 -7.14 8.87
N THR A 91 -1.61 -7.90 8.48
CA THR A 91 -0.44 -8.15 9.32
C THR A 91 0.70 -7.23 8.92
N GLU A 92 1.16 -6.39 9.85
CA GLU A 92 2.36 -5.57 9.71
C GLU A 92 3.63 -6.40 9.94
N GLN A 93 4.66 -6.16 9.11
CA GLN A 93 6.00 -6.70 9.26
C GLN A 93 7.04 -5.60 9.00
N SER A 94 8.16 -5.63 9.72
CA SER A 94 9.28 -4.70 9.47
C SER A 94 9.97 -5.02 8.15
N ALA A 95 10.37 -3.99 7.40
CA ALA A 95 11.11 -4.12 6.14
C ALA A 95 12.49 -3.44 6.23
N PRO A 96 13.38 -3.85 7.16
CA PRO A 96 14.57 -3.08 7.53
C PRO A 96 15.58 -2.89 6.39
N LYS A 97 15.56 -3.78 5.38
CA LYS A 97 16.40 -3.67 4.18
C LYS A 97 15.99 -2.52 3.25
N LEU A 98 14.82 -1.92 3.46
CA LEU A 98 14.29 -0.79 2.69
C LEU A 98 14.37 0.54 3.47
N GLY A 99 15.01 0.54 4.63
CA GLY A 99 15.04 1.64 5.60
C GLY A 99 14.41 1.25 6.92
N THR A 100 14.81 1.89 8.01
CA THR A 100 14.31 1.60 9.38
C THR A 100 12.83 1.89 9.56
N GLU A 101 12.27 2.73 8.68
CA GLU A 101 10.88 3.20 8.75
C GLU A 101 9.96 2.47 7.77
N ALA A 102 10.51 1.62 6.90
CA ALA A 102 9.71 0.89 5.92
C ALA A 102 8.98 -0.30 6.57
N LYS A 103 7.70 -0.45 6.24
CA LYS A 103 6.85 -1.55 6.71
C LYS A 103 6.20 -2.29 5.54
N CYS A 104 6.07 -3.60 5.68
CA CYS A 104 5.32 -4.47 4.79
C CYS A 104 3.99 -4.86 5.44
N PHE A 105 2.91 -4.92 4.67
CA PHE A 105 1.59 -5.37 5.13
C PHE A 105 1.12 -6.50 4.27
N THR A 106 0.68 -7.59 4.88
CA THR A 106 0.13 -8.75 4.15
C THR A 106 -1.29 -9.02 4.61
N VAL A 107 -2.19 -9.32 3.68
CA VAL A 107 -3.55 -9.78 4.00
C VAL A 107 -3.47 -11.06 4.84
N ARG A 108 -4.15 -11.08 5.98
CA ARG A 108 -4.34 -12.32 6.76
C ARG A 108 -5.44 -13.16 6.07
N ARG A 109 -5.15 -14.44 5.83
CA ARG A 109 -6.14 -15.39 5.33
C ARG A 109 -7.11 -15.78 6.43
#